data_AF-A0A945AG35-F1
#
_entry.id   AF-A0A945AG35-F1
#
_cell.length_a   1.000
_cell.length_b   1.000
_cell.length_c   1.000
_cell.angle_alpha   90.00
_cell.angle_beta   90.00
_cell.angle_gamma   90.00
#
_symmetry.space_group_name_H-M   'P 1'
#
loop_
_entity.id
_entity.type
_entity.pdbx_description
1 polymer ?
#
loop_
_entity_poly.entity_id
_entity_poly.type
_entity_poly.pdbx_seq_one_letter_code
_entity_poly.pdbx_strand_id
1 'polypeptide(L)' 'MSSLAEIYPYLKTIHILSITLWMLGMLYLPRIYAYHADTLAGSDTDTTFQTMEERLLRSLLTPCMILV' A
#
# COMPACT_ATOMS: atom_id res chain seq x y z
N MET A 1 -37.20 -2.34 3.26
CA MET A 1 -36.14 -2.46 2.24
C MET A 1 -35.20 -1.30 2.44
N SER A 2 -34.07 -1.48 3.14
CA SER A 2 -33.00 -0.49 3.13
C SER A 2 -32.53 -0.35 1.68
N SER A 3 -32.73 0.84 1.14
CA SER A 3 -32.50 1.11 -0.28
C SER A 3 -30.99 1.13 -0.55
N LEU A 4 -30.56 0.65 -1.72
CA LEU A 4 -29.17 0.71 -2.19
C LEU A 4 -28.52 2.10 -2.02
N ALA A 5 -29.34 3.15 -1.96
CA ALA A 5 -28.94 4.54 -1.73
C ALA A 5 -28.22 4.76 -0.39
N GLU A 6 -28.50 3.97 0.65
CA GLU A 6 -27.83 4.10 1.95
C GLU A 6 -26.41 3.52 1.93
N ILE A 7 -26.16 2.47 1.14
CA ILE A 7 -24.88 1.76 1.08
C ILE A 7 -23.88 2.46 0.14
N TYR A 8 -24.39 3.07 -0.93
CA TYR A 8 -23.59 3.78 -1.94
C TYR A 8 -22.56 4.79 -1.37
N PRO A 9 -22.89 5.70 -0.43
CA PRO A 9 -21.91 6.65 0.11
C PRO A 9 -20.77 5.97 0.89
N TYR A 10 -21.04 4.87 1.59
CA TYR A 10 -20.01 4.14 2.32
C TYR A 10 -19.04 3.44 1.37
N LEU A 11 -19.55 2.77 0.33
CA LEU A 11 -18.72 2.15 -0.71
C LEU A 11 -17.86 3.19 -1.43
N LYS A 12 -18.44 4.34 -1.78
CA LYS A 12 -17.71 5.45 -2.41
C LYS A 12 -16.59 5.97 -1.50
N THR A 13 -16.82 6.06 -0.20
CA THR A 13 -15.81 6.49 0.78
C THR A 13 -14.65 5.51 0.87
N ILE A 14 -14.94 4.20 0.97
CA ILE A 14 -13.91 3.15 1.02
C ILE A 14 -13.08 3.12 -0.27
N HIS A 15 -13.72 3.25 -1.43
CA HIS A 15 -13.03 3.28 -2.72
C HIS A 15 -12.08 4.49 -2.84
N ILE A 16 -12.52 5.69 -2.42
CA ILE A 16 -11.67 6.90 -2.43
C ILE A 16 -10.50 6.77 -1.43
N LEU A 17 -10.73 6.17 -0.26
CA LEU A 17 -9.65 5.88 0.69
C LEU A 17 -8.65 4.88 0.09
N SER A 18 -9.14 3.83 -0.54
CA SER A 18 -8.33 2.79 -1.18
C SER A 18 -7.41 3.37 -2.26
N ILE A 19 -7.97 4.17 -3.18
CA ILE A 19 -7.18 4.77 -4.26
C ILE A 19 -6.15 5.76 -3.72
N THR A 20 -6.46 6.48 -2.65
CA THR A 20 -5.51 7.41 -1.99
C THR A 20 -4.35 6.65 -1.35
N LEU A 21 -4.63 5.59 -0.61
CA LEU A 21 -3.60 4.73 0.02
C LEU A 21 -2.75 4.02 -1.03
N TRP A 22 -3.36 3.58 -2.13
CA TRP A 22 -2.64 2.96 -3.24
C TRP A 22 -1.67 3.93 -3.92
N MET A 23 -2.13 5.15 -4.24
CA MET A 23 -1.29 6.19 -4.83
C MET A 23 -0.13 6.59 -3.88
N LEU A 24 -0.41 6.72 -2.59
CA LEU A 24 0.60 7.01 -1.57
C LEU A 24 1.64 5.89 -1.45
N GLY A 25 1.18 4.63 -1.48
CA GLY A 25 2.05 3.45 -1.46
C GLY A 25 2.98 3.38 -2.67
N MET A 26 2.47 3.63 -3.88
CA MET A 26 3.29 3.64 -5.10
C MET A 26 4.34 4.76 -5.11
N LEU A 27 4.04 5.91 -4.50
CA LEU A 27 5.00 7.01 -4.39
C LEU A 27 6.09 6.73 -3.34
N TYR A 28 5.79 5.94 -2.30
CA TYR A 28 6.72 5.61 -1.22
C TYR A 28 7.68 4.46 -1.60
N LEU A 29 7.22 3.52 -2.41
CA LEU A 29 7.99 2.37 -2.91
C LEU A 29 9.36 2.73 -3.54
N PRO A 30 9.47 3.65 -4.52
CA PRO A 30 10.74 3.96 -5.20
C PRO A 30 11.79 4.54 -4.25
N ARG A 31 11.36 5.25 -3.20
CA ARG A 31 12.28 5.79 -2.19
C ARG A 31 12.94 4.69 -1.37
N ILE A 32 12.17 3.67 -0.97
CA ILE A 32 12.72 2.53 -0.23
C ILE A 32 13.70 1.77 -1.12
N TYR A 33 13.34 1.50 -2.37
CA TYR A 33 14.21 0.79 -3.31
C TYR A 33 15.51 1.53 -3.62
N ALA A 34 15.49 2.86 -3.69
CA ALA A 34 16.71 3.65 -3.84
C ALA A 34 17.67 3.41 -2.66
N TYR A 35 17.17 3.45 -1.41
CA TYR A 35 18.01 3.18 -0.24
C TYR A 35 18.45 1.73 -0.14
N HIS A 36 17.60 0.78 -0.55
CA HIS A 36 17.96 -0.63 -0.59
C HIS A 36 19.11 -0.89 -1.57
N ALA A 37 19.08 -0.28 -2.76
CA ALA A 37 20.14 -0.42 -3.77
C ALA A 37 21.51 0.06 -3.27
N ASP A 38 21.54 1.02 -2.35
CA ASP A 38 22.77 1.54 -1.73
C ASP A 38 23.27 0.70 -0.54
N THR A 39 22.49 -0.26 -0.04
CA THR A 39 22.89 -1.12 1.09
C THR A 39 23.72 -2.33 0.67
N LEU A 40 24.64 -2.76 1.54
CA LEU A 40 25.39 -3.99 1.35
C LEU A 40 24.46 -5.20 1.52
N ALA A 41 24.44 -6.07 0.52
CA ALA A 41 23.70 -7.32 0.54
C ALA A 41 24.12 -8.20 1.74
N GLY A 42 23.14 -8.67 2.52
CA GLY A 42 23.38 -9.48 3.72
C GLY A 42 23.71 -8.69 5.00
N SER A 43 23.58 -7.37 4.98
CA SER A 43 23.60 -6.56 6.21
C SER A 43 22.27 -6.66 6.98
N ASP A 44 22.29 -6.42 8.28
CA ASP A 44 21.05 -6.35 9.09
C ASP A 44 20.05 -5.32 8.53
N THR A 45 20.56 -4.26 7.92
CA THR A 45 19.77 -3.23 7.23
C THR A 45 19.06 -3.74 5.97
N ASP A 46 19.67 -4.63 5.19
CA ASP A 46 19.07 -5.23 3.98
C ASP A 46 17.83 -6.07 4.34
N THR A 47 17.94 -6.94 5.34
CA THR A 47 16.79 -7.74 5.83
C THR A 47 15.65 -6.88 6.37
N THR A 48 16.00 -5.73 6.97
CA THR A 48 15.03 -4.75 7.46
C THR A 48 14.29 -4.09 6.29
N PHE A 49 15.00 -3.67 5.24
CA PHE A 49 14.37 -3.07 4.06
C PHE A 49 13.46 -4.07 3.33
N GLN A 50 13.88 -5.32 3.16
CA GLN A 50 13.03 -6.38 2.59
C GLN A 50 11.73 -6.57 3.39
N THR A 51 11.82 -6.58 4.72
CA THR A 51 10.63 -6.68 5.58
C THR A 51 9.70 -5.47 5.44
N MET A 52 10.26 -4.26 5.30
CA MET A 52 9.48 -3.04 5.08
C MET A 52 8.77 -3.07 3.72
N GLU A 53 9.45 -3.51 2.67
CA GLU A 53 8.90 -3.65 1.32
C GLU A 53 7.78 -4.70 1.26
N GLU A 54 7.98 -5.87 1.88
CA GLU A 54 6.95 -6.90 1.93
C GLU A 54 5.69 -6.39 2.64
N ARG A 55 5.84 -5.74 3.79
CA ARG A 55 4.70 -5.18 4.53
C ARG A 55 3.98 -4.11 3.73
N LEU A 56 4.71 -3.24 3.05
CA LEU A 56 4.13 -2.18 2.22
C LEU A 56 3.35 -2.77 1.03
N LEU A 57 3.95 -3.74 0.33
CA LEU A 57 3.31 -4.38 -0.82
C LEU A 57 2.11 -5.24 -0.40
N ARG A 58 2.29 -6.08 0.62
CA ARG A 58 1.35 -7.14 0.99
C ARG A 58 0.26 -6.65 1.92
N SER A 59 0.58 -5.77 2.87
CA SER A 59 -0.39 -5.26 3.85
C SER A 59 -1.08 -3.96 3.41
N LEU A 60 -0.43 -3.11 2.61
CA LEU A 60 -1.03 -1.85 2.15
C LEU A 60 -1.49 -1.94 0.69
N LEU A 61 -0.57 -2.18 -0.25
CA LEU A 61 -0.88 -2.09 -1.69
C LEU A 61 -1.83 -3.18 -2.19
N THR A 62 -1.65 -4.43 -1.74
CA THR A 62 -2.47 -5.58 -2.16
C THR A 62 -3.97 -5.41 -1.83
N PRO A 63 -4.38 -5.09 -0.58
CA PRO A 63 -5.80 -4.88 -0.29
C PRO A 63 -6.35 -3.61 -0.98
N CYS A 64 -5.54 -2.56 -1.14
CA CYS A 64 -6.00 -1.36 -1.83
C CYS A 64 -6.26 -1.63 -3.32
N MET A 65 -5.43 -2.43 -3.98
CA MET A 65 -5.64 -2.81 -5.38
C MET A 65 -6.93 -3.61 -5.60
N ILE A 66 -7.39 -4.37 -4.60
CA ILE A 66 -8.65 -5.13 -4.67
C ILE A 66 -9.88 -4.23 -4.48
N LEU A 67 -9.74 -3.15 -3.70
CA LEU A 67 -10.82 -2.24 -3.34
C LEU A 67 -10.95 -1.02 -4.29
N VAL A 68 -9.95 -0.79 -5.13
CA VAL A 68 -10.03 0.12 -6.30
C VAL A 68 -10.86 -0.58 -7.38
#